data_AF-A0A0T2KY62-F1
#
_entry.id   AF-A0A0T2KY62-F1
#
_cell.length_a   1.000
_cell.length_b   1.000
_cell.length_c   1.000
_cell.angle_alpha   90.00
_cell.angle_beta   90.00
_cell.angle_gamma   90.00
#
_symmetry.space_group_name_H-M   'P 1'
#
loop_
_entity.id
_entity.type
_entity.pdbx_description
1 polymer ?
#
loop_
_entity_poly.entity_id
_entity_poly.type
_entity_poly.pdbx_seq_one_letter_code
_entity_poly.pdbx_strand_id
1 'polypeptide(L)'
;MATQELLLDPTGMEDGALDSTLSPRPVSLRGLTIGLLDNTKPNATMLLDEIARELQTLHGAGEAKLYTKDYFGTPLSQALVEQIAEECDVVITAVGDCGSCSAATVADGILLERAGVPTVSITSDSFLMSGRAMAQVQGFPGFDFYAVQHPMASLTAEQVRERALTAMPEVLRILGVEG
;
A
#
# COMPACT_ATOMS: atom_id res chain seq x y z
N MET A 1 17.70 40.70 -27.58
CA MET A 1 16.45 39.98 -27.27
C MET A 1 16.85 38.60 -26.82
N ALA A 2 16.95 38.38 -25.51
CA ALA A 2 17.32 37.09 -24.94
C ALA A 2 16.03 36.30 -24.68
N THR A 3 15.89 35.16 -25.33
CA THR A 3 14.79 34.22 -25.15
C THR A 3 14.87 33.68 -23.72
N GLN A 4 13.89 33.99 -22.87
CA GLN A 4 13.73 33.29 -21.60
C GLN A 4 13.38 31.84 -21.91
N GLU A 5 14.29 30.92 -21.61
CA GLU A 5 13.93 29.52 -21.41
C GLU A 5 12.96 29.45 -20.23
N LEU A 6 11.72 29.06 -20.52
CA LEU A 6 10.80 28.59 -19.51
C LEU A 6 11.42 27.31 -18.93
N LEU A 7 12.08 27.44 -17.77
CA LEU A 7 12.44 26.32 -16.93
C LEU A 7 11.12 25.64 -16.52
N LEU A 8 10.76 24.57 -17.23
CA LEU A 8 9.64 23.72 -16.82
C LEU A 8 10.02 23.12 -15.47
N ASP A 9 9.30 23.56 -14.44
CA ASP A 9 9.26 22.89 -13.16
C ASP A 9 8.59 21.51 -13.36
N PRO A 10 9.31 20.39 -13.17
CA PRO A 10 8.75 19.05 -13.36
C PRO A 10 7.75 18.65 -12.27
N THR A 11 7.56 19.45 -11.21
CA THR A 11 6.51 19.22 -10.22
C THR A 11 5.20 19.85 -10.68
N GLY A 12 4.50 19.19 -11.59
CA GLY A 12 3.09 19.48 -11.91
C GLY A 12 2.15 19.11 -10.76
N MET A 13 2.50 19.47 -9.53
CA MET A 13 1.62 19.32 -8.38
C MET A 13 0.71 20.54 -8.38
N GLU A 14 -0.51 20.34 -8.89
CA GLU A 14 -1.62 21.22 -8.53
C GLU A 14 -1.63 21.34 -6.99
N ASP A 15 -1.85 22.54 -6.46
CA ASP A 15 -2.08 22.80 -5.04
C ASP A 15 -3.36 22.07 -4.61
N GLY A 16 -3.27 20.74 -4.52
CA GLY A 16 -4.30 19.87 -4.03
C GLY A 16 -4.51 20.24 -2.58
N ALA A 17 -5.72 20.67 -2.25
CA ALA A 17 -6.16 20.75 -0.87
C ALA A 17 -5.65 19.50 -0.14
N LEU A 18 -5.03 19.69 1.03
CA LEU A 18 -4.53 18.61 1.88
C LEU A 18 -5.72 17.72 2.27
N ASP A 19 -6.09 16.78 1.40
CA ASP A 19 -7.07 15.75 1.68
C ASP A 19 -6.33 14.64 2.40
N SER A 20 -6.23 14.85 3.72
CA SER A 20 -5.63 13.91 4.65
C SER A 20 -6.67 12.99 5.28
N THR A 21 -7.89 12.92 4.71
CA THR A 21 -8.97 12.13 5.29
C THR A 21 -8.79 10.68 4.89
N LEU A 22 -8.53 9.82 5.88
CA LEU A 22 -8.53 8.38 5.67
C LEU A 22 -9.93 7.91 5.29
N SER A 23 -9.98 6.89 4.43
CA SER A 23 -11.22 6.20 4.10
C SER A 23 -11.87 5.60 5.36
N PRO A 24 -13.21 5.42 5.37
CA PRO A 24 -13.90 4.86 6.51
C PRO A 24 -13.38 3.46 6.85
N ARG A 25 -12.85 3.28 8.06
CA ARG A 25 -12.34 1.98 8.52
C ARG A 25 -13.50 1.03 8.83
N PRO A 26 -13.42 -0.25 8.43
CA PRO A 26 -14.42 -1.23 8.80
C PRO A 26 -14.39 -1.49 10.31
N VAL A 27 -15.54 -1.82 10.88
CA VAL A 27 -15.66 -2.23 12.30
C VAL A 27 -15.27 -3.71 12.51
N SER A 28 -15.18 -4.48 11.43
CA SER A 28 -14.86 -5.90 11.42
C SER A 28 -14.50 -6.32 9.99
N LEU A 29 -13.61 -7.30 9.84
CA LEU A 29 -13.25 -7.86 8.52
C LEU A 29 -14.19 -8.99 8.07
N ARG A 30 -15.15 -9.41 8.89
CA ARG A 30 -15.97 -10.60 8.62
C ARG A 30 -16.68 -10.50 7.26
N GLY A 31 -16.34 -11.41 6.35
CA GLY A 31 -16.90 -11.50 5.01
C GLY A 31 -16.43 -10.43 4.02
N LEU A 32 -15.54 -9.51 4.43
CA LEU A 32 -15.00 -8.46 3.55
C LEU A 32 -14.03 -9.04 2.54
N THR A 33 -14.11 -8.55 1.30
CA THR A 33 -13.20 -8.92 0.21
C THR A 33 -11.88 -8.16 0.36
N ILE A 34 -10.78 -8.91 0.37
CA ILE A 34 -9.42 -8.37 0.49
C ILE A 34 -8.80 -8.24 -0.90
N GLY A 35 -8.38 -7.04 -1.28
CA GLY A 35 -7.50 -6.83 -2.43
C GLY A 35 -6.04 -7.02 -2.05
N LEU A 36 -5.32 -7.86 -2.78
CA LEU A 36 -3.88 -8.06 -2.65
C LEU A 36 -3.20 -7.45 -3.86
N LEU A 37 -2.49 -6.34 -3.65
CA LEU A 37 -1.82 -5.62 -4.73
C LEU A 37 -0.32 -5.95 -4.74
N ASP A 38 0.05 -6.85 -5.63
CA ASP A 38 1.41 -7.32 -5.87
C ASP A 38 2.17 -6.39 -6.81
N ASN A 39 3.34 -5.94 -6.37
CA ASN A 39 4.24 -5.11 -7.16
C ASN A 39 5.32 -5.92 -7.91
N THR A 40 5.17 -7.23 -8.11
CA THR A 40 6.08 -8.14 -8.82
C THR A 40 7.46 -8.34 -8.17
N LYS A 41 7.67 -7.85 -6.94
CA LYS A 41 8.94 -8.03 -6.24
C LYS A 41 9.06 -9.46 -5.70
N PRO A 42 10.29 -9.97 -5.55
CA PRO A 42 10.51 -11.26 -4.92
C PRO A 42 9.82 -11.31 -3.55
N ASN A 43 9.08 -12.39 -3.29
CA ASN A 43 8.32 -12.64 -2.06
C ASN A 43 7.14 -11.69 -1.78
N ALA A 44 6.78 -10.77 -2.69
CA ALA A 44 5.64 -9.88 -2.50
C ALA A 44 4.31 -10.65 -2.45
N THR A 45 4.01 -11.45 -3.47
CA THR A 45 2.80 -12.31 -3.50
C THR A 45 2.71 -13.20 -2.27
N MET A 46 3.83 -13.83 -1.90
CA MET A 46 3.88 -14.76 -0.76
C MET A 46 3.60 -14.05 0.56
N LEU A 47 4.13 -12.84 0.77
CA LEU A 47 3.83 -12.04 1.96
C LEU A 47 2.34 -11.66 2.00
N LEU A 48 1.79 -11.24 0.86
CA LEU A 48 0.38 -10.86 0.73
C LEU A 48 -0.56 -12.05 1.01
N ASP A 49 -0.25 -13.22 0.45
CA ASP A 49 -1.02 -14.44 0.64
C ASP A 49 -1.01 -14.92 2.10
N GLU A 50 0.14 -14.85 2.79
CA GLU A 50 0.22 -15.22 4.20
C GLU A 50 -0.56 -14.24 5.09
N ILE A 51 -0.51 -12.93 4.82
CA ILE A 51 -1.34 -11.96 5.55
C ILE A 51 -2.83 -12.22 5.30
N ALA A 52 -3.23 -12.44 4.04
CA ALA A 52 -4.62 -12.74 3.68
C ALA A 52 -5.11 -14.00 4.40
N ARG A 53 -4.29 -15.06 4.43
CA ARG A 53 -4.59 -16.32 5.14
C ARG A 53 -4.86 -16.07 6.62
N GLU A 54 -4.04 -15.27 7.29
CA GLU A 54 -4.22 -14.96 8.72
C GLU A 54 -5.48 -14.12 8.95
N LEU A 55 -5.75 -13.12 8.10
CA LEU A 55 -6.99 -12.32 8.16
C LEU A 55 -8.25 -13.18 7.96
N GLN A 56 -8.22 -14.12 7.02
CA GLN A 56 -9.31 -15.06 6.77
C GLN A 56 -9.50 -16.01 7.96
N THR A 57 -8.40 -16.59 8.46
CA THR A 57 -8.43 -17.63 9.49
C THR A 57 -8.83 -17.06 10.86
N LEU A 58 -8.28 -15.91 11.25
CA LEU A 58 -8.42 -15.37 12.60
C LEU A 58 -9.48 -14.28 12.70
N HIS A 59 -9.75 -13.55 11.61
CA HIS A 59 -10.68 -12.40 11.60
C HIS A 59 -11.92 -12.61 10.72
N GLY A 60 -12.01 -13.76 10.05
CA GLY A 60 -13.17 -14.16 9.26
C GLY A 60 -13.33 -13.36 7.96
N ALA A 61 -12.24 -12.77 7.45
CA ALA A 61 -12.25 -12.12 6.15
C ALA A 61 -12.74 -13.04 5.03
N GLY A 62 -13.34 -12.45 4.00
CA GLY A 62 -13.91 -13.14 2.86
C GLY A 62 -12.87 -13.56 1.83
N GLU A 63 -13.23 -13.45 0.56
CA GLU A 63 -12.35 -13.77 -0.55
C GLU A 63 -11.14 -12.82 -0.61
N ALA A 64 -9.99 -13.34 -1.05
CA ALA A 64 -8.83 -12.53 -1.37
C ALA A 64 -8.63 -12.51 -2.89
N LYS A 65 -8.52 -11.32 -3.48
CA LYS A 65 -8.34 -11.10 -4.92
C LYS A 65 -6.96 -10.53 -5.19
N LEU A 66 -6.19 -11.21 -6.03
CA LEU A 66 -4.85 -10.78 -6.41
C LEU A 66 -4.91 -9.85 -7.62
N TYR A 67 -4.30 -8.67 -7.48
CA TYR A 67 -4.03 -7.72 -8.53
C TYR A 67 -2.53 -7.58 -8.67
N THR A 68 -2.04 -7.43 -9.90
CA THR A 68 -0.61 -7.28 -10.16
C THR A 68 -0.38 -5.96 -10.86
N LYS A 69 0.57 -5.18 -10.36
CA LYS A 69 1.01 -3.95 -11.03
C LYS A 69 1.77 -4.29 -12.30
N ASP A 70 1.55 -3.50 -13.34
CA ASP A 70 2.36 -3.57 -14.57
C ASP A 70 3.83 -3.23 -14.30
N TYR A 71 4.07 -2.29 -13.38
CA TYR A 71 5.41 -1.85 -13.01
C TYR A 71 5.48 -1.37 -11.56
N PHE A 72 6.47 -1.85 -10.81
CA PHE A 72 6.64 -1.54 -9.38
C PHE A 72 6.97 -0.08 -9.08
N GLY A 73 7.53 0.65 -10.05
CA GLY A 73 8.10 1.99 -9.84
C GLY A 73 7.16 3.14 -10.18
N THR A 74 5.97 2.85 -10.72
CA THR A 74 4.96 3.87 -11.05
C THR A 74 3.68 3.63 -10.26
N PRO A 75 2.91 4.67 -9.94
CA PRO A 75 1.60 4.51 -9.32
C PRO A 75 0.63 3.67 -10.17
N LEU A 76 -0.43 3.17 -9.54
CA LEU A 76 -1.53 2.48 -10.24
C LEU A 76 -2.13 3.32 -11.36
N SER A 77 -2.58 2.63 -12.42
CA SER A 77 -3.44 3.25 -13.41
C SER A 77 -4.82 3.53 -12.81
N GLN A 78 -5.48 4.59 -13.28
CA GLN A 78 -6.83 4.95 -12.82
C GLN A 78 -7.81 3.79 -12.99
N ALA A 79 -7.73 3.06 -14.10
CA ALA A 79 -8.58 1.90 -14.38
C ALA A 79 -8.41 0.78 -13.33
N LEU A 80 -7.18 0.54 -12.87
CA LEU A 80 -6.92 -0.47 -11.84
C LEU A 80 -7.38 -0.01 -10.46
N VAL A 81 -7.26 1.28 -10.14
CA VAL A 81 -7.81 1.86 -8.90
C VAL A 81 -9.34 1.70 -8.86
N GLU A 82 -10.02 2.05 -9.95
CA GLU A 82 -11.48 1.92 -10.08
C GLU A 82 -11.92 0.46 -9.96
N GLN A 83 -11.22 -0.45 -10.64
CA GLN A 83 -11.50 -1.88 -10.54
C GLN A 83 -11.36 -2.39 -9.10
N ILE A 84 -10.25 -2.06 -8.42
CA ILE A 84 -10.03 -2.50 -7.04
C ILE A 84 -11.11 -1.90 -6.11
N ALA A 85 -11.48 -0.64 -6.30
CA ALA A 85 -12.49 0.03 -5.49
C ALA A 85 -13.91 -0.52 -5.69
N GLU A 86 -14.23 -1.03 -6.87
CA GLU A 86 -15.51 -1.73 -7.12
C GLU A 86 -15.53 -3.14 -6.51
N GLU A 87 -14.36 -3.79 -6.46
CA GLU A 87 -14.26 -5.21 -6.17
C GLU A 87 -13.86 -5.58 -4.75
N CYS A 88 -13.28 -4.65 -3.98
CA CYS A 88 -12.65 -4.91 -2.69
C CYS A 88 -13.13 -3.94 -1.60
N ASP A 89 -13.19 -4.46 -0.37
CA ASP A 89 -13.58 -3.67 0.81
C ASP A 89 -12.35 -3.14 1.57
N VAL A 90 -11.22 -3.84 1.49
CA VAL A 90 -9.92 -3.43 2.05
C VAL A 90 -8.80 -3.89 1.13
N VAL A 91 -7.65 -3.22 1.15
CA VAL A 91 -6.49 -3.56 0.29
C VAL A 91 -5.20 -3.66 1.10
N ILE A 92 -4.32 -4.56 0.68
CA ILE A 92 -2.95 -4.69 1.18
C ILE A 92 -2.02 -4.65 -0.03
N THR A 93 -1.02 -3.75 -0.01
CA THR A 93 -0.01 -3.65 -1.06
C THR A 93 1.39 -3.84 -0.50
N ALA A 94 2.20 -4.67 -1.16
CA ALA A 94 3.55 -5.01 -0.72
C ALA A 94 4.45 -5.44 -1.90
N VAL A 95 5.78 -5.42 -1.79
CA VAL A 95 6.58 -4.73 -0.77
C VAL A 95 7.45 -3.65 -1.40
N GLY A 96 7.43 -2.45 -0.82
CA GLY A 96 8.41 -1.43 -1.13
C GLY A 96 9.76 -1.74 -0.47
N ASP A 97 10.72 -2.31 -1.21
CA ASP A 97 12.02 -2.75 -0.67
C ASP A 97 13.24 -1.99 -1.21
N CYS A 98 12.98 -0.87 -1.88
CA CYS A 98 13.93 0.00 -2.56
C CYS A 98 13.40 1.45 -2.57
N GLY A 99 14.25 2.44 -2.86
CA GLY A 99 13.85 3.85 -2.81
C GLY A 99 12.62 4.18 -3.67
N SER A 100 12.65 3.83 -4.96
CA SER A 100 11.55 4.14 -5.89
C SER A 100 10.29 3.32 -5.64
N CYS A 101 10.43 2.01 -5.38
CA CYS A 101 9.29 1.13 -5.15
C CYS A 101 8.60 1.41 -3.80
N SER A 102 9.33 1.81 -2.75
CA SER A 102 8.71 2.20 -1.48
C SER A 102 7.86 3.44 -1.62
N ALA A 103 8.34 4.41 -2.40
CA ALA A 103 7.56 5.59 -2.75
C ALA A 103 6.31 5.20 -3.57
N ALA A 104 6.46 4.36 -4.59
CA ALA A 104 5.33 3.90 -5.40
C ALA A 104 4.27 3.13 -4.58
N THR A 105 4.69 2.21 -3.69
CA THR A 105 3.78 1.45 -2.81
C THR A 105 2.99 2.35 -1.84
N VAL A 106 3.58 3.45 -1.36
CA VAL A 106 2.85 4.45 -0.57
C VAL A 106 1.91 5.27 -1.45
N ALA A 107 2.34 5.67 -2.65
CA ALA A 107 1.48 6.39 -3.59
C ALA A 107 0.25 5.54 -4.01
N ASP A 108 0.41 4.24 -4.23
CA ASP A 108 -0.68 3.32 -4.54
C ASP A 108 -1.72 3.28 -3.40
N GLY A 109 -1.24 3.17 -2.16
CA GLY A 109 -2.13 3.15 -0.99
C GLY A 109 -2.90 4.46 -0.84
N ILE A 110 -2.25 5.59 -1.09
CA ILE A 110 -2.89 6.92 -1.09
C ILE A 110 -3.97 7.02 -2.18
N LEU A 111 -3.72 6.49 -3.38
CA LEU A 111 -4.72 6.48 -4.46
C LEU A 111 -5.95 5.65 -4.08
N LEU A 112 -5.74 4.51 -3.43
CA LEU A 112 -6.83 3.63 -2.99
C LEU A 112 -7.62 4.23 -1.81
N GLU A 113 -6.94 4.87 -0.85
CA GLU A 113 -7.60 5.61 0.23
C GLU A 113 -8.47 6.75 -0.32
N ARG A 114 -7.97 7.50 -1.31
CA ARG A 114 -8.73 8.55 -2.00
C ARG A 114 -9.91 8.00 -2.80
N ALA A 115 -9.82 6.76 -3.27
CA ALA A 115 -10.92 6.04 -3.88
C ALA A 115 -11.92 5.46 -2.84
N GLY A 116 -11.67 5.69 -1.54
CA GLY A 116 -12.55 5.26 -0.46
C GLY A 116 -12.28 3.84 0.05
N VAL A 117 -11.15 3.23 -0.32
CA VAL A 117 -10.80 1.86 0.06
C VAL A 117 -9.71 1.86 1.14
N PRO A 118 -10.02 1.38 2.36
CA PRO A 118 -9.04 1.21 3.44
C PRO A 118 -7.84 0.38 2.99
N THR A 119 -6.65 0.96 3.02
CA THR A 119 -5.46 0.34 2.46
C THR A 119 -4.30 0.27 3.45
N VAL A 120 -3.63 -0.89 3.48
CA VAL A 120 -2.36 -1.09 4.17
C VAL A 120 -1.23 -1.17 3.14
N SER A 121 -0.37 -0.16 3.12
CA SER A 121 0.89 -0.22 2.38
C SER A 121 2.00 -0.84 3.26
N ILE A 122 2.74 -1.80 2.70
CA ILE A 122 3.88 -2.43 3.37
C ILE A 122 5.16 -2.06 2.62
N THR A 123 6.03 -1.36 3.34
CA THR A 123 7.38 -1.02 2.89
C THR A 123 8.40 -1.70 3.79
N SER A 124 9.66 -1.68 3.39
CA SER A 124 10.77 -2.08 4.24
C SER A 124 11.18 -0.93 5.16
N ASP A 125 11.55 -1.25 6.41
CA ASP A 125 12.07 -0.30 7.42
C ASP A 125 13.24 0.56 6.93
N SER A 126 14.11 0.00 6.09
CA SER A 126 15.20 0.73 5.44
C SER A 126 14.74 1.91 4.57
N PHE A 127 13.46 1.94 4.19
CA PHE A 127 12.84 2.95 3.33
C PHE A 127 11.63 3.64 3.98
N LEU A 128 11.46 3.52 5.30
CA LEU A 128 10.40 4.21 6.05
C LEU A 128 10.40 5.72 5.78
N MET A 129 11.57 6.35 5.77
CA MET A 129 11.69 7.79 5.51
C MET A 129 11.32 8.15 4.07
N SER A 130 11.64 7.30 3.09
CA SER A 130 11.23 7.49 1.70
C SER A 130 9.71 7.40 1.55
N GLY A 131 9.08 6.43 2.22
CA GLY A 131 7.62 6.33 2.25
C GLY A 131 6.95 7.56 2.87
N ARG A 132 7.45 8.02 4.02
CA ARG A 132 6.95 9.25 4.68
C ARG A 132 7.11 10.49 3.82
N ALA A 133 8.25 10.63 3.13
CA ALA A 133 8.47 11.72 2.20
C ALA A 133 7.47 11.68 1.04
N MET A 134 7.16 10.49 0.50
CA MET A 134 6.14 10.36 -0.54
C MET A 134 4.75 10.76 -0.05
N ALA A 135 4.36 10.35 1.16
CA ALA A 135 3.08 10.76 1.75
C ALA A 135 2.97 12.29 1.89
N GLN A 136 4.06 12.97 2.26
CA GLN A 136 4.12 14.43 2.29
C GLN A 136 3.99 15.06 0.90
N VAL A 137 4.73 14.55 -0.08
CA VAL A 137 4.68 15.03 -1.47
C VAL A 137 3.27 14.86 -2.04
N GLN A 138 2.60 13.75 -1.75
CA GLN A 138 1.23 13.51 -2.18
C GLN A 138 0.18 14.35 -1.42
N GLY A 139 0.57 15.17 -0.44
CA GLY A 139 -0.37 15.96 0.37
C GLY A 139 -1.19 15.15 1.36
N PHE A 140 -0.79 13.92 1.68
CA PHE A 140 -1.45 13.01 2.63
C PHE A 140 -0.50 12.62 3.77
N PRO A 141 -0.01 13.58 4.58
CA PRO A 141 0.97 13.30 5.64
C PRO A 141 0.45 12.38 6.76
N GLY A 142 -0.87 12.24 6.88
CA GLY A 142 -1.54 11.33 7.81
C GLY A 142 -1.73 9.91 7.27
N PHE A 143 -1.28 9.60 6.04
CA PHE A 143 -1.35 8.25 5.50
C PHE A 143 -0.46 7.32 6.31
N ASP A 144 -1.09 6.31 6.92
CA ASP A 144 -0.44 5.34 7.78
C ASP A 144 -0.07 4.08 7.00
N PHE A 145 1.12 3.55 7.26
CA PHE A 145 1.65 2.39 6.55
C PHE A 145 2.64 1.63 7.43
N TYR A 146 2.78 0.33 7.15
CA TYR A 146 3.66 -0.54 7.92
C TYR A 146 5.05 -0.65 7.28
N ALA A 147 6.07 -0.69 8.13
CA ALA A 147 7.45 -0.92 7.75
C ALA A 147 7.93 -2.28 8.27
N VAL A 148 7.99 -3.27 7.38
CA VAL A 148 8.50 -4.61 7.68
C VAL A 148 10.03 -4.60 7.72
N GLN A 149 10.64 -5.43 8.56
CA GLN A 149 12.11 -5.46 8.67
C GLN A 149 12.78 -5.96 7.38
N HIS A 150 13.78 -5.21 6.91
CA HIS A 150 14.62 -5.54 5.76
C HIS A 150 15.52 -6.78 5.99
N PRO A 151 15.90 -7.53 4.95
CA PRO A 151 15.35 -7.56 3.58
C PRO A 151 14.14 -8.49 3.47
N MET A 152 13.35 -8.33 2.41
CA MET A 152 12.29 -9.28 2.01
C MET A 152 12.73 -10.22 0.88
N ALA A 153 13.49 -9.72 -0.09
CA ALA A 153 13.75 -10.42 -1.34
C ALA A 153 14.52 -11.74 -1.20
N SER A 154 15.34 -11.89 -0.15
CA SER A 154 16.20 -13.06 0.05
C SER A 154 15.64 -14.06 1.08
N LEU A 155 14.43 -13.83 1.59
CA LEU A 155 13.86 -14.66 2.64
C LEU A 155 13.36 -16.00 2.09
N THR A 156 13.42 -17.03 2.94
CA THR A 156 12.73 -18.30 2.71
C THR A 156 11.23 -18.16 2.94
N ALA A 157 10.43 -19.14 2.49
CA ALA A 157 8.99 -19.12 2.73
C ALA A 157 8.61 -19.10 4.23
N GLU A 158 9.38 -19.80 5.07
CA GLU A 158 9.19 -19.79 6.52
C GLU A 158 9.44 -18.39 7.10
N GLN A 159 10.53 -17.74 6.67
CA GLN A 159 10.84 -16.37 7.10
C GLN A 159 9.80 -15.36 6.60
N VAL A 160 9.28 -15.51 5.38
CA VAL A 160 8.19 -14.66 4.87
C VAL A 160 6.93 -14.83 5.70
N ARG A 161 6.60 -16.06 6.11
CA ARG A 161 5.48 -16.31 7.02
C ARG A 161 5.69 -15.65 8.38
N GLU A 162 6.88 -15.74 8.96
CA GLU A 162 7.20 -15.02 10.21
C GLU A 162 7.04 -13.50 10.07
N ARG A 163 7.42 -12.93 8.91
CA ARG A 163 7.19 -11.52 8.58
C ARG A 163 5.71 -11.16 8.53
N ALA A 164 4.89 -12.00 7.88
CA ALA A 164 3.45 -11.82 7.81
C ALA A 164 2.83 -11.79 9.22
N LEU A 165 3.16 -12.78 10.05
CA LEU A 165 2.67 -12.88 11.43
C LEU A 165 3.06 -11.65 12.27
N THR A 166 4.30 -11.17 12.12
CA THR A 166 4.77 -9.97 12.82
C THR A 166 4.06 -8.70 12.35
N ALA A 167 3.62 -8.65 11.09
CA ALA A 167 2.89 -7.52 10.52
C ALA A 167 1.44 -7.42 11.00
N MET A 168 0.82 -8.54 11.39
CA MET A 168 -0.62 -8.61 11.67
C MET A 168 -1.14 -7.56 12.68
N PRO A 169 -0.49 -7.29 13.82
CA PRO A 169 -0.97 -6.27 14.75
C PRO A 169 -1.10 -4.89 14.09
N GLU A 170 -0.12 -4.50 13.29
CA GLU A 170 -0.14 -3.21 12.58
C GLU A 170 -1.12 -3.20 11.41
N VAL A 171 -1.25 -4.30 10.68
CA VAL A 171 -2.29 -4.46 9.64
C VAL A 171 -3.68 -4.22 10.23
N LEU A 172 -3.99 -4.85 11.37
CA LEU A 172 -5.28 -4.71 12.04
C LEU A 172 -5.50 -3.29 12.57
N ARG A 173 -4.48 -2.69 13.18
CA ARG A 173 -4.50 -1.31 13.67
C ARG A 173 -4.79 -0.32 12.54
N ILE A 174 -4.10 -0.44 11.40
CA ILE A 174 -4.29 0.44 10.24
C ILE A 174 -5.70 0.25 9.65
N LEU A 175 -6.19 -0.99 9.59
CA LEU A 175 -7.57 -1.28 9.15
C LEU A 175 -8.64 -0.92 10.18
N GLY A 176 -8.27 -0.45 11.38
CA GLY A 176 -9.20 -0.02 12.43
C GLY A 176 -9.99 -1.16 13.08
N VAL A 177 -9.54 -2.40 12.91
CA VAL A 177 -10.15 -3.63 13.44
C VAL A 177 -9.32 -4.18 14.59
N GLU A 178 -9.18 -3.38 15.63
CA GLU A 178 -8.67 -3.85 16.91
C GLU A 178 -9.81 -4.60 17.63
N GLY A 179 -9.50 -5.81 18.12
CA GLY A 179 -10.45 -6.67 18.83
C GLY A 179 -10.80 -6.19 20.23
#